data_AF-A0A9P7B7C0-F1
#
_entry.id   AF-A0A9P7B7C0-F1
#
_cell.length_a   1.000
_cell.length_b   1.000
_cell.length_c   1.000
_cell.angle_alpha   90.00
_cell.angle_beta   90.00
_cell.angle_gamma   90.00
#
_symmetry.space_group_name_H-M   'P 1'
#
loop_
_entity.id
_entity.type
_entity.pdbx_description
1 polymer ?
#
loop_
_entity_poly.entity_id
_entity_poly.type
_entity_poly.pdbx_seq_one_letter_code
_entity_poly.pdbx_strand_id
1 'polypeptide(L)'
;MAQPPVKDNTNTRSTLLTRLRTGACDLGAYKAHFEPERLLCACGSEPETREHFFLHCPLYATPRTALLSSLRLNSLSLVYLLSEPRATKATLRFLANSGRFDSLYSPPSEDPSS
;
A
#
# COMPACT_ATOMS: atom_id res chain seq x y z
N MET A 1 -15.41 26.81 14.24
CA MET A 1 -14.41 25.71 14.35
C MET A 1 -13.86 25.46 12.96
N ALA A 2 -12.69 26.01 12.64
CA ALA A 2 -12.04 25.77 11.35
C ALA A 2 -11.32 24.42 11.41
N GLN A 3 -11.61 23.52 10.47
CA GLN A 3 -10.83 22.29 10.31
C GLN A 3 -9.39 22.66 9.94
N PRO A 4 -8.36 22.03 10.53
CA PRO A 4 -6.99 22.25 10.11
C PRO A 4 -6.81 21.76 8.66
N PRO A 5 -5.91 22.38 7.88
CA PRO A 5 -5.68 21.98 6.50
C PRO A 5 -5.15 20.53 6.48
N VAL A 6 -5.85 19.65 5.75
CA VAL A 6 -5.36 18.32 5.40
C VAL A 6 -4.08 18.55 4.59
N LYS A 7 -2.91 18.35 5.21
CA LYS A 7 -1.62 18.50 4.53
C LYS A 7 -1.60 17.55 3.32
N ASP A 8 -1.48 18.14 2.14
CA ASP A 8 -1.51 17.43 0.87
C ASP A 8 -0.34 16.44 0.81
N ASN A 9 -0.63 15.16 0.97
CA ASN A 9 0.35 14.08 1.19
C ASN A 9 1.00 13.60 -0.13
N THR A 10 1.14 14.49 -1.11
CA THR A 10 1.58 14.15 -2.49
C THR A 10 3.02 13.60 -2.52
N ASN A 11 3.88 14.06 -1.62
CA ASN A 11 5.29 13.62 -1.54
C ASN A 11 5.41 12.19 -0.97
N THR A 12 4.68 11.88 0.11
CA THR A 12 4.70 10.54 0.72
C THR A 12 4.12 9.47 -0.21
N ARG A 13 3.05 9.81 -0.95
CA ARG A 13 2.45 8.95 -1.98
C ARG A 13 3.44 8.60 -3.10
N SER A 14 4.23 9.57 -3.53
CA SER A 14 5.25 9.39 -4.57
C SER A 14 6.41 8.50 -4.10
N THR A 15 6.84 8.69 -2.85
CA THR A 15 7.86 7.84 -2.23
C THR A 15 7.37 6.41 -2.04
N LEU A 16 6.15 6.20 -1.54
CA LEU A 16 5.57 4.87 -1.37
C LEU A 16 5.48 4.12 -2.71
N LEU A 17 4.98 4.79 -3.76
CA LEU A 17 4.90 4.16 -5.09
C LEU A 17 6.29 3.81 -5.64
N THR A 18 7.28 4.67 -5.44
CA THR A 18 8.68 4.41 -5.82
C THR A 18 9.23 3.20 -5.07
N ARG A 19 9.02 3.11 -3.75
CA ARG A 19 9.43 1.97 -2.93
C ARG A 19 8.76 0.67 -3.39
N LEU A 20 7.48 0.72 -3.75
CA LEU A 20 6.77 -0.44 -4.29
C LEU A 20 7.31 -0.87 -5.66
N ARG A 21 7.72 0.07 -6.51
CA ARG A 21 8.37 -0.23 -7.81
C ARG A 21 9.70 -0.94 -7.62
N THR A 22 10.55 -0.44 -6.73
CA THR A 22 11.89 -1.00 -6.48
C THR A 22 11.87 -2.24 -5.59
N GLY A 23 10.77 -2.51 -4.89
CA GLY A 23 10.63 -3.62 -3.94
C GLY A 23 11.09 -3.28 -2.53
N ALA A 24 11.70 -2.12 -2.30
CA ALA A 24 12.14 -1.63 -1.00
C ALA A 24 10.99 -1.04 -0.18
N CYS A 25 9.92 -1.80 0.02
CA CYS A 25 8.66 -1.38 0.63
C CYS A 25 8.37 -2.14 1.92
N ASP A 26 7.57 -1.58 2.84
CA ASP A 26 7.34 -2.14 4.18
C ASP A 26 6.36 -3.34 4.22
N LEU A 27 6.36 -4.16 3.17
CA LEU A 27 5.71 -5.46 3.15
C LEU A 27 6.59 -6.51 3.82
N GLY A 28 5.95 -7.53 4.39
CA GLY A 28 6.60 -8.58 5.18
C GLY A 28 7.78 -9.26 4.47
N ALA A 29 7.65 -9.54 3.17
CA ALA A 29 8.74 -10.15 2.40
C ALA A 29 10.03 -9.31 2.36
N TYR A 30 9.92 -7.98 2.32
CA TYR A 30 11.09 -7.10 2.40
C TYR A 30 11.60 -6.98 3.83
N LYS A 31 10.71 -6.90 4.82
CA LYS A 31 11.10 -6.80 6.24
C LYS A 31 11.80 -8.06 6.74
N ALA A 32 11.48 -9.22 6.18
CA ALA A 32 12.10 -10.50 6.49
C ALA A 32 13.61 -10.56 6.24
N HIS A 33 14.18 -9.63 5.46
CA HIS A 33 15.64 -9.48 5.34
C HIS A 33 16.30 -9.07 6.66
N PHE A 34 15.54 -8.44 7.57
CA PHE A 34 16.02 -7.94 8.86
C PHE A 34 15.30 -8.59 10.06
N GLU A 35 14.02 -8.92 9.89
CA GLU A 35 13.11 -9.46 10.91
C GLU A 35 12.35 -10.67 10.32
N PRO A 36 12.93 -11.88 10.31
CA PRO A 36 12.36 -13.05 9.64
C PRO A 36 10.91 -13.39 10.03
N GLU A 37 10.53 -13.10 11.28
CA GLU A 37 9.18 -13.27 11.82
C GLU A 37 8.12 -12.40 11.11
N ARG A 38 8.55 -11.35 10.40
CA ARG A 38 7.65 -10.46 9.67
C ARG A 38 7.34 -10.91 8.25
N LEU A 39 7.84 -12.07 7.81
CA LEU A 39 7.64 -12.58 6.45
C LEU A 39 6.16 -12.73 6.08
N LEU A 40 5.35 -13.24 7.02
CA LEU A 40 3.98 -13.67 6.74
C LEU A 40 2.99 -12.50 6.69
N CYS A 41 2.01 -12.61 5.80
CA CYS A 41 0.89 -11.68 5.75
C CYS A 41 -0.10 -11.95 6.89
N ALA A 42 -0.71 -10.90 7.43
CA ALA A 42 -1.76 -11.03 8.44
C ALA A 42 -2.99 -11.81 7.96
N CYS A 43 -3.12 -12.08 6.66
CA CYS A 43 -4.20 -12.90 6.12
C CYS A 43 -4.03 -14.40 6.39
N GLY A 44 -2.86 -14.86 6.85
CA GLY A 44 -2.56 -16.27 7.05
C GLY A 44 -1.06 -16.59 7.01
N SER A 45 -0.69 -17.67 6.33
CA SER A 45 0.68 -18.23 6.33
C SER A 45 1.45 -18.04 5.01
N GLU A 46 0.95 -17.17 4.12
CA GLU A 46 1.67 -16.83 2.89
C GLU A 46 2.62 -15.64 3.12
N PRO A 47 3.81 -15.61 2.50
CA PRO A 47 4.67 -14.44 2.49
C PRO A 47 3.94 -13.20 1.98
N GLU A 48 4.08 -12.07 2.69
CA GLU A 48 3.51 -10.80 2.27
C GLU A 48 4.37 -10.18 1.16
N THR A 49 4.24 -10.70 -0.06
CA THR A 49 4.88 -10.16 -1.26
C THR A 49 4.04 -9.05 -1.90
N ARG A 50 4.63 -8.29 -2.83
CA ARG A 50 3.89 -7.31 -3.65
C ARG A 50 2.78 -7.98 -4.46
N GLU A 51 3.05 -9.14 -5.03
CA GLU A 51 2.06 -9.92 -5.79
C GLU A 51 0.92 -10.37 -4.90
N HIS A 52 1.23 -10.92 -3.72
CA HIS A 52 0.22 -11.30 -2.74
C HIS A 52 -0.64 -10.09 -2.38
N PHE A 53 -0.01 -8.98 -1.97
CA PHE A 53 -0.69 -7.75 -1.57
C PHE A 53 -1.64 -7.20 -2.64
N PHE A 54 -1.18 -7.05 -3.89
CA PHE A 54 -1.99 -6.44 -4.96
C PHE A 54 -3.00 -7.40 -5.59
N LEU A 55 -2.64 -8.69 -5.73
CA LEU A 55 -3.33 -9.59 -6.66
C LEU A 55 -4.12 -10.70 -5.96
N HIS A 56 -3.73 -11.11 -4.74
CA HIS A 56 -4.23 -12.35 -4.14
C HIS A 56 -4.83 -12.18 -2.74
N CYS A 57 -4.23 -11.36 -1.89
CA CYS A 57 -4.49 -11.27 -0.45
C CYS A 57 -5.97 -11.00 -0.11
N PRO A 58 -6.68 -11.94 0.53
CA PRO A 58 -8.11 -11.80 0.78
C PRO A 58 -8.46 -10.60 1.67
N LEU A 59 -7.56 -10.16 2.55
CA LEU A 59 -7.75 -8.94 3.36
C LEU A 59 -7.96 -7.69 2.49
N TYR A 60 -7.38 -7.67 1.30
CA TYR A 60 -7.48 -6.55 0.36
C TYR A 60 -8.41 -6.85 -0.81
N ALA A 61 -9.31 -7.84 -0.70
CA ALA A 61 -10.26 -8.18 -1.76
C ALA A 61 -11.16 -7.00 -2.13
N THR A 62 -11.77 -6.34 -1.14
CA THR A 62 -12.65 -5.17 -1.34
C THR A 62 -11.95 -4.01 -2.07
N PRO A 63 -10.80 -3.49 -1.59
CA PRO A 63 -10.08 -2.44 -2.31
C PRO A 63 -9.59 -2.90 -3.69
N ARG A 64 -9.25 -4.19 -3.88
CA ARG A 64 -8.85 -4.75 -5.18
C ARG A 64 -10.00 -4.77 -6.18
N THR A 65 -11.21 -5.12 -5.75
CA THR A 65 -12.41 -5.04 -6.58
C THR A 65 -12.66 -3.61 -7.05
N ALA A 66 -12.56 -2.64 -6.14
CA ALA A 66 -12.68 -1.22 -6.50
C ALA A 66 -11.58 -0.75 -7.48
N LEU A 67 -10.36 -1.27 -7.34
CA LEU A 67 -9.25 -1.03 -8.26
C LEU A 67 -9.58 -1.54 -9.67
N LEU A 68 -9.99 -2.81 -9.80
CA LEU A 68 -10.42 -3.42 -11.06
C LEU A 68 -11.53 -2.62 -11.75
N SER A 69 -12.60 -2.29 -11.02
CA SER A 69 -13.72 -1.50 -11.54
C SER A 69 -13.27 -0.13 -12.04
N SER A 70 -12.33 0.51 -11.34
CA SER A 70 -11.84 1.83 -11.73
C SER A 70 -10.96 1.84 -12.97
N LEU A 71 -10.24 0.74 -13.20
CA LEU A 71 -9.39 0.53 -14.38
C LEU A 71 -10.16 -0.09 -15.55
N ARG A 72 -11.41 -0.54 -15.33
CA ARG A 72 -12.22 -1.30 -16.30
C ARG A 72 -11.50 -2.57 -16.77
N LEU A 73 -10.85 -3.26 -15.83
CA LEU A 73 -10.13 -4.50 -16.07
C LEU A 73 -10.84 -5.69 -15.41
N ASN A 74 -10.62 -6.88 -15.96
CA ASN A 74 -11.10 -8.14 -15.38
C ASN A 74 -10.00 -8.87 -14.57
N SER A 75 -8.74 -8.46 -14.74
CA SER A 75 -7.60 -9.00 -14.00
C SER A 75 -6.54 -7.90 -13.80
N LEU A 76 -5.72 -8.07 -12.76
CA LEU A 76 -4.63 -7.15 -12.43
C LEU A 76 -3.28 -7.78 -12.79
N SER A 77 -2.34 -6.94 -13.20
CA SER A 77 -0.93 -7.30 -13.36
C SER A 77 -0.10 -6.36 -12.48
N LEU A 78 0.84 -6.92 -11.70
CA LEU A 78 1.72 -6.13 -10.86
C LEU A 78 2.53 -5.12 -11.69
N VAL A 79 3.05 -5.56 -12.84
CA VAL A 79 3.81 -4.71 -13.77
C VAL A 79 2.94 -3.55 -14.26
N TYR A 80 1.69 -3.81 -14.64
CA TYR A 80 0.78 -2.76 -15.07
C TYR A 80 0.50 -1.76 -13.96
N LEU A 81 0.16 -2.23 -12.75
CA LEU A 81 -0.18 -1.38 -11.61
C LEU A 81 0.96 -0.46 -11.17
N LEU A 82 2.19 -0.94 -11.28
CA LEU A 82 3.37 -0.20 -10.83
C LEU A 82 3.98 0.66 -11.94
N SER A 83 3.92 0.25 -13.20
CA SER A 83 4.63 0.93 -14.29
C SER A 83 3.76 1.82 -15.18
N GLU A 84 2.45 1.55 -15.29
CA GLU A 84 1.58 2.29 -16.21
C GLU A 84 1.13 3.65 -15.59
N PRO A 85 1.44 4.80 -16.23
CA PRO A 85 0.98 6.10 -15.76
C PRO A 85 -0.54 6.18 -15.59
N ARG A 86 -1.32 5.57 -16.50
CA ARG A 86 -2.79 5.53 -16.42
C ARG A 86 -3.30 4.80 -15.17
N ALA A 87 -2.55 3.82 -14.66
CA ALA A 87 -2.92 3.06 -13.47
C ALA A 87 -2.58 3.80 -12.16
N THR A 88 -1.63 4.73 -12.21
CA THR A 88 -1.02 5.36 -11.01
C THR A 88 -2.05 5.91 -10.02
N LYS A 89 -3.04 6.68 -10.50
CA LYS A 89 -4.07 7.27 -9.62
C LYS A 89 -4.92 6.19 -8.94
N ALA A 90 -5.28 5.14 -9.68
CA ALA A 90 -6.07 4.03 -9.16
C ALA A 90 -5.25 3.20 -8.16
N THR A 91 -3.98 2.90 -8.47
CA THR A 91 -3.04 2.22 -7.58
C THR A 91 -2.86 2.99 -6.28
N LEU A 92 -2.65 4.31 -6.32
CA LEU A 92 -2.52 5.13 -5.12
C LEU A 92 -3.80 5.14 -4.27
N ARG A 93 -4.98 5.08 -4.90
CA ARG A 93 -6.25 4.95 -4.18
C ARG A 93 -6.40 3.58 -3.53
N PHE A 94 -5.98 2.51 -4.21
CA PHE A 94 -5.92 1.17 -3.61
C PHE A 94 -5.03 1.16 -2.36
N LEU A 95 -3.84 1.77 -2.43
CA LEU A 95 -2.91 1.86 -1.29
C LEU A 95 -3.56 2.57 -0.10
N ALA A 96 -4.19 3.72 -0.33
CA ALA A 96 -4.90 4.45 0.72
C ALA A 96 -6.06 3.62 1.32
N ASN A 97 -6.87 2.99 0.47
CA ASN A 97 -8.02 2.21 0.93
C ASN A 97 -7.64 0.87 1.57
N SER A 98 -6.41 0.39 1.35
CA SER A 98 -5.91 -0.84 1.97
C SER A 98 -5.57 -0.65 3.45
N GLY A 99 -5.31 0.59 3.89
CA GLY A 99 -4.84 0.91 5.24
C GLY A 99 -3.47 0.33 5.61
N ARG A 100 -2.85 -0.48 4.75
CA ARG A 100 -1.64 -1.26 5.06
C ARG A 100 -0.42 -0.39 5.40
N PHE A 101 -0.42 0.86 4.95
CA PHE A 101 0.69 1.79 5.12
C PHE A 101 0.33 2.99 6.02
N ASP A 102 -0.85 3.00 6.67
CA ASP A 102 -1.32 4.18 7.41
C ASP A 102 -0.41 4.53 8.58
N SER A 103 0.13 3.55 9.30
CA SER A 103 1.05 3.79 10.43
C SER A 103 2.42 4.35 10.02
N LEU A 104 2.81 4.20 8.75
CA LEU A 104 4.13 4.60 8.24
C LEU A 104 4.12 6.00 7.64
N TYR A 105 2.94 6.50 7.27
CA TYR A 105 2.76 7.78 6.60
C TYR A 105 1.76 8.71 7.30
N SER A 106 1.24 8.29 8.47
CA SER A 106 0.59 9.20 9.41
C SER A 106 1.66 10.05 10.11
N PRO A 107 1.40 11.34 10.38
CA PRO A 107 2.28 12.12 11.23
C PRO A 107 2.41 11.41 12.60
N PRO A 108 3.61 11.37 13.21
CA PRO A 108 3.74 10.87 14.56
C PRO A 108 2.77 11.64 15.45
N SER A 109 1.88 10.92 16.13
CA SER A 109 1.08 11.51 17.19
C SER A 109 2.04 12.13 18.19
N GLU A 110 1.93 13.45 18.42
CA GLU A 110 2.73 14.11 19.44
C GLU A 110 2.45 13.41 20.77
N ASP A 111 3.44 12.69 21.29
CA ASP A 111 3.37 12.13 22.63
C ASP A 111 3.14 13.29 23.59
N PRO A 112 2.14 13.20 24.50
CA PRO A 112 1.97 14.21 25.53
C PRO A 112 3.23 14.18 26.40
N SER A 113 3.98 15.28 26.36
CA SER A 113 5.17 15.51 27.18
C SER A 113 4.88 15.12 28.62
N SER A 114 5.70 14.22 29.16
CA SER A 114 5.86 14.03 30.62
C SER A 114 6.71 15.16 31.19
#